data_AF-A0A8J7QHD9-F1
#
_entry.id   AF-A0A8J7QHD9-F1
#
_cell.length_a   1.000
_cell.length_b   1.000
_cell.length_c   1.000
_cell.angle_alpha   90.00
_cell.angle_beta   90.00
_cell.angle_gamma   90.00
#
_symmetry.space_group_name_H-M   'P 1'
#
loop_
_entity.id
_entity.type
_entity.pdbx_description
1 polymer ?
#
loop_
_entity_poly.entity_id
_entity_poly.type
_entity_poly.pdbx_seq_one_letter_code
_entity_poly.pdbx_strand_id
1 'polypeptide(L)'
;MPPVVLVASKRDVAGQNAFSALMDLVGLGRNGSGKGSFEFSGKECLPLEVEADIVHAGSIVERFSPSLVIHLSRHSSASKVPTLSVHAPGNVSGADFGGEPRTVSIAPASAMLAALKELKRQRDALCPEFEVCYEATHHGPCLDAPSMFIEIGSDLERWRQENAGYALAHAALAAVKAETESGAAVGLGGTHYCPKFTRLALEGSLPFGHMLPKHSLGSVDAPFLRYVLGRNAETVEVVVLDWKGMSGRDKARLVPELEKLGLRLERV
;
A
#
# COMPACT_ATOMS: atom_id res chain seq x y z
N MET A 1 17.95 7.16 13.85
CA MET A 1 16.58 7.41 13.35
C MET A 1 15.91 6.06 13.23
N PRO A 2 14.59 5.95 13.41
CA PRO A 2 13.91 4.67 13.25
C PRO A 2 14.06 4.14 11.80
N PRO A 3 14.36 2.85 11.59
CA PRO A 3 14.69 2.33 10.26
C PRO A 3 13.46 2.20 9.37
N VAL A 4 13.67 2.12 8.06
CA VAL A 4 12.66 1.63 7.11
C VAL A 4 12.80 0.12 7.03
N VAL A 5 11.72 -0.63 7.26
CA VAL A 5 11.72 -2.09 7.19
C VAL A 5 11.11 -2.51 5.85
N LEU A 6 11.88 -3.26 5.07
CA LEU A 6 11.43 -3.87 3.81
C LEU A 6 11.25 -5.36 4.07
N VAL A 7 10.00 -5.83 4.17
CA VAL A 7 9.69 -7.17 4.64
C VAL A 7 9.11 -8.04 3.54
N ALA A 8 9.58 -9.28 3.45
CA ALA A 8 9.02 -10.33 2.58
C ALA A 8 8.82 -11.62 3.35
N SER A 9 7.76 -12.38 3.04
CA SER A 9 7.60 -13.73 3.57
C SER A 9 8.42 -14.73 2.75
N LYS A 10 9.09 -15.69 3.40
CA LYS A 10 9.74 -16.81 2.73
C LYS A 10 8.76 -17.78 2.06
N ARG A 11 7.48 -17.70 2.43
CA ARG A 11 6.39 -18.51 1.85
C ARG A 11 5.73 -17.84 0.65
N ASP A 12 6.14 -16.62 0.31
CA ASP A 12 5.59 -15.83 -0.78
C ASP A 12 6.56 -15.80 -1.97
N VAL A 13 6.17 -16.42 -3.08
CA VAL A 13 6.98 -16.47 -4.30
C VAL A 13 7.22 -15.07 -4.89
N ALA A 14 6.19 -14.22 -4.92
CA ALA A 14 6.33 -12.85 -5.43
C ALA A 14 7.18 -12.00 -4.48
N GLY A 15 6.91 -12.12 -3.17
CA GLY A 15 7.68 -11.43 -2.14
C GLY A 15 9.17 -11.80 -2.20
N GLN A 16 9.48 -13.09 -2.35
CA GLN A 16 10.86 -13.58 -2.51
C GLN A 16 11.52 -13.13 -3.82
N ASN A 17 10.76 -13.08 -4.92
CA ASN A 17 11.24 -12.55 -6.19
C ASN A 17 11.64 -11.07 -6.04
N ALA A 18 10.75 -10.23 -5.54
CA ALA A 18 11.02 -8.81 -5.30
C ALA A 18 12.14 -8.59 -4.28
N PHE A 19 12.19 -9.38 -3.20
CA PHE A 19 13.26 -9.31 -2.20
C PHE A 19 14.62 -9.63 -2.81
N SER A 20 14.70 -10.65 -3.67
CA SER A 20 15.94 -11.00 -4.39
C SER A 20 16.42 -9.85 -5.26
N ALA A 21 15.51 -9.26 -6.05
CA ALA A 21 15.81 -8.13 -6.91
C ALA A 21 16.24 -6.89 -6.09
N LEU A 22 15.60 -6.63 -4.94
CA LEU A 22 16.00 -5.56 -4.02
C LEU A 22 17.44 -5.76 -3.57
N MET A 23 17.78 -6.96 -3.09
CA MET A 23 19.11 -7.28 -2.58
C MET A 23 20.19 -7.13 -3.66
N ASP A 24 19.89 -7.54 -4.90
CA ASP A 24 20.77 -7.31 -6.05
C ASP A 24 20.98 -5.83 -6.35
N LEU A 25 19.90 -5.04 -6.44
CA LEU A 25 19.95 -3.60 -6.71
C LEU A 25 20.77 -2.81 -5.68
N VAL A 26 20.75 -3.23 -4.41
CA VAL A 26 21.50 -2.56 -3.33
C VAL A 26 22.88 -3.16 -3.09
N GLY A 27 23.30 -4.14 -3.89
CA GLY A 27 24.62 -4.77 -3.80
C GLY A 27 24.82 -5.62 -2.55
N LEU A 28 23.74 -6.07 -1.90
CA LEU A 28 23.81 -7.00 -0.78
C LEU A 28 23.57 -8.43 -1.30
N GLY A 29 24.61 -9.26 -1.37
CA GLY A 29 24.43 -10.68 -1.75
C GLY A 29 23.56 -11.43 -0.73
N ARG A 30 22.72 -12.38 -1.20
CA ARG A 30 21.83 -13.21 -0.34
C ARG A 30 22.58 -14.00 0.76
N ASN A 31 23.87 -14.26 0.56
CA ASN A 31 24.74 -15.05 1.45
C ASN A 31 25.97 -14.25 1.93
N GLY A 32 25.79 -13.00 2.34
CA GLY A 32 26.87 -12.19 2.90
C GLY A 32 26.73 -12.05 4.41
N SER A 33 27.79 -12.39 5.15
CA SER A 33 28.03 -11.94 6.53
C SER A 33 28.23 -10.40 6.65
N GLY A 34 27.56 -9.63 5.79
CA GLY A 34 27.65 -8.19 5.68
C GLY A 34 26.32 -7.56 6.08
N LYS A 35 26.38 -6.71 7.11
CA LYS A 35 25.35 -5.78 7.62
C LYS A 35 23.90 -6.16 7.33
N GLY A 36 23.14 -6.50 8.39
CA GLY A 36 21.69 -6.69 8.31
C GLY A 36 20.88 -5.46 7.87
N SER A 37 21.51 -4.33 7.52
CA SER A 37 20.89 -3.12 6.99
C SER A 37 21.77 -2.46 5.92
N PHE A 38 21.15 -1.62 5.08
CA PHE A 38 21.84 -0.73 4.14
C PHE A 38 21.39 0.72 4.32
N GLU A 39 22.18 1.68 3.86
CA GLU A 39 21.78 3.08 3.83
C GLU A 39 21.28 3.43 2.42
N PHE A 40 20.12 4.08 2.33
CA PHE A 40 19.59 4.56 1.07
C PHE A 40 18.89 5.90 1.25
N SER A 41 19.29 6.90 0.46
CA SER A 41 18.76 8.27 0.55
C SER A 41 18.78 8.85 1.99
N GLY A 42 19.85 8.60 2.74
CA GLY A 42 20.01 9.06 4.13
C GLY A 42 19.14 8.34 5.17
N LYS A 43 18.46 7.25 4.79
CA LYS A 43 17.65 6.41 5.68
C LYS A 43 18.34 5.06 5.88
N GLU A 44 18.29 4.55 7.11
CA GLU A 44 18.67 3.15 7.39
C GLU A 44 17.53 2.23 6.95
N CYS A 45 17.85 1.25 6.11
CA CYS A 45 16.92 0.28 5.55
C CYS A 45 17.26 -1.12 6.04
N LEU A 46 16.28 -1.79 6.64
CA LEU A 46 16.38 -3.15 7.16
C LEU A 46 15.60 -4.10 6.25
N PRO A 47 16.27 -4.85 5.35
CA PRO A 47 15.64 -5.94 4.63
C PRO A 47 15.39 -7.12 5.58
N LEU A 48 14.13 -7.57 5.68
CA LEU A 48 13.69 -8.60 6.62
C LEU A 48 12.93 -9.71 5.91
N GLU A 49 13.37 -10.95 6.09
CA GLU A 49 12.60 -12.13 5.70
C GLU A 49 11.90 -12.75 6.90
N VAL A 50 10.62 -13.11 6.75
CA VAL A 50 9.85 -13.75 7.82
C VAL A 50 9.32 -15.12 7.40
N GLU A 51 9.23 -16.03 8.36
CA GLU A 51 8.63 -17.36 8.15
C GLU A 51 7.09 -17.33 8.16
N ALA A 52 6.49 -16.30 8.77
CA ALA A 52 5.05 -16.12 8.82
C ALA A 52 4.49 -15.67 7.46
N ASP A 53 3.18 -15.85 7.26
CA ASP A 53 2.49 -15.11 6.19
C ASP A 53 2.57 -13.61 6.53
N ILE A 54 2.81 -12.79 5.50
CA ILE A 54 3.15 -11.37 5.67
C ILE A 54 2.00 -10.58 6.30
N VAL A 55 0.75 -11.00 6.09
CA VAL A 55 -0.44 -10.38 6.70
C VAL A 55 -0.52 -10.59 8.22
N HIS A 56 0.25 -11.53 8.76
CA HIS A 56 0.38 -11.82 10.19
C HIS A 56 1.74 -11.40 10.78
N ALA A 57 2.59 -10.74 10.00
CA ALA A 57 3.96 -10.40 10.41
C ALA A 57 4.07 -9.17 11.33
N GLY A 58 2.94 -8.56 11.72
CA GLY A 58 2.96 -7.25 12.40
C GLY A 58 3.79 -7.20 13.68
N SER A 59 3.57 -8.15 14.60
CA SER A 59 4.32 -8.23 15.86
C SER A 59 5.83 -8.50 15.69
N ILE A 60 6.27 -8.95 14.51
CA ILE A 60 7.69 -9.12 14.18
C ILE A 60 8.26 -7.77 13.76
N VAL A 61 7.56 -7.08 12.85
CA VAL A 61 8.00 -5.81 12.26
C VAL A 61 8.00 -4.67 13.29
N GLU A 62 7.01 -4.62 14.18
CA GLU A 62 6.89 -3.56 15.20
C GLU A 62 8.07 -3.52 16.19
N ARG A 63 8.78 -4.63 16.38
CA ARG A 63 9.96 -4.71 17.27
C ARG A 63 11.11 -3.81 16.83
N PHE A 64 11.11 -3.41 15.56
CA PHE A 64 12.11 -2.52 15.00
C PHE A 64 11.71 -1.05 15.11
N SER A 65 10.52 -0.75 15.64
CA SER A 65 9.94 0.60 15.73
C SER A 65 10.11 1.38 14.43
N PRO A 66 9.65 0.84 13.29
CA PRO A 66 10.00 1.38 11.96
C PRO A 66 9.42 2.77 11.71
N SER A 67 10.15 3.58 10.93
CA SER A 67 9.62 4.84 10.39
C SER A 67 8.73 4.61 9.16
N LEU A 68 8.91 3.49 8.47
CA LEU A 68 8.08 3.02 7.36
C LEU A 68 8.24 1.50 7.23
N VAL A 69 7.14 0.81 6.91
CA VAL A 69 7.12 -0.61 6.55
C VAL A 69 6.67 -0.77 5.11
N ILE A 70 7.49 -1.45 4.32
CA ILE A 70 7.18 -1.81 2.94
C ILE A 70 7.08 -3.33 2.85
N HIS A 71 5.87 -3.83 2.64
CA HIS A 71 5.59 -5.24 2.45
C HIS A 71 5.74 -5.60 0.97
N LEU A 72 6.69 -6.48 0.66
CA LEU A 72 6.87 -7.06 -0.67
C LEU A 72 6.09 -8.37 -0.72
N SER A 73 5.05 -8.42 -1.55
CA SER A 73 4.01 -9.46 -1.44
C SER A 73 3.45 -9.88 -2.79
N ARG A 74 2.72 -10.98 -2.81
CA ARG A 74 1.81 -11.34 -3.90
C ARG A 74 0.45 -10.71 -3.71
N HIS A 75 -0.17 -10.36 -4.82
CA HIS A 75 -1.62 -10.27 -4.93
C HIS A 75 -2.17 -11.56 -5.53
N SER A 76 -3.30 -12.05 -5.04
CA SER A 76 -3.97 -13.26 -5.57
C SER A 76 -5.41 -12.97 -5.94
N SER A 77 -5.76 -13.16 -7.21
CA SER A 77 -7.11 -12.88 -7.74
C SER A 77 -7.61 -13.96 -8.69
N ALA A 78 -8.89 -14.30 -8.58
CA ALA A 78 -9.55 -15.22 -9.51
C ALA A 78 -9.62 -14.69 -10.95
N SER A 79 -9.53 -13.37 -11.15
CA SER A 79 -9.56 -12.74 -12.48
C SER A 79 -8.30 -12.99 -13.30
N LYS A 80 -7.19 -13.40 -12.67
CA LYS A 80 -5.88 -13.65 -13.29
C LYS A 80 -5.31 -12.49 -14.13
N VAL A 81 -5.77 -11.26 -13.86
CA VAL A 81 -5.24 -10.05 -14.51
C VAL A 81 -3.82 -9.82 -13.98
N PRO A 82 -2.79 -9.68 -14.84
CA PRO A 82 -1.45 -9.32 -14.40
C PRO A 82 -1.46 -7.89 -13.84
N THR A 83 -1.11 -7.74 -12.56
CA THR A 83 -1.16 -6.43 -11.88
C THR A 83 0.12 -6.18 -11.09
N LEU A 84 0.56 -4.93 -11.06
CA LEU A 84 1.50 -4.42 -10.07
C LEU A 84 0.76 -3.37 -9.25
N SER A 85 0.70 -3.56 -7.93
CA SER A 85 -0.21 -2.80 -7.11
C SER A 85 0.40 -2.24 -5.84
N VAL A 86 -0.28 -1.25 -5.27
CA VAL A 86 0.10 -0.59 -4.02
C VAL A 86 -1.16 -0.38 -3.16
N HIS A 87 -1.08 -0.62 -1.84
CA HIS A 87 -2.14 -0.25 -0.90
C HIS A 87 -1.65 -0.13 0.53
N ALA A 88 -2.41 0.57 1.37
CA ALA A 88 -2.25 0.52 2.82
C ALA A 88 -3.04 -0.66 3.40
N PRO A 89 -2.47 -1.44 4.34
CA PRO A 89 -3.20 -2.54 4.98
C PRO A 89 -4.17 -2.04 6.05
N GLY A 90 -5.24 -2.80 6.25
CA GLY A 90 -6.23 -2.52 7.27
C GLY A 90 -7.59 -3.17 7.01
N ASN A 91 -8.37 -3.33 8.06
CA ASN A 91 -9.68 -3.99 8.02
C ASN A 91 -10.80 -2.99 8.32
N VAL A 92 -11.71 -2.81 7.36
CA VAL A 92 -12.90 -1.93 7.49
C VAL A 92 -14.01 -2.60 8.30
N SER A 93 -14.14 -3.92 8.18
CA SER A 93 -15.16 -4.74 8.83
C SER A 93 -14.51 -5.90 9.59
N GLY A 94 -14.54 -7.11 9.04
CA GLY A 94 -13.88 -8.30 9.59
C GLY A 94 -12.38 -8.35 9.27
N ALA A 95 -11.67 -9.30 9.88
CA ALA A 95 -10.22 -9.45 9.78
C ALA A 95 -9.82 -10.90 9.46
N ASP A 96 -10.40 -11.45 8.38
CA ASP A 96 -10.20 -12.86 8.00
C ASP A 96 -8.75 -13.15 7.56
N PHE A 97 -8.02 -12.11 7.13
CA PHE A 97 -6.65 -12.20 6.61
C PHE A 97 -5.69 -11.33 7.43
N GLY A 98 -5.66 -11.55 8.74
CA GLY A 98 -4.74 -10.88 9.66
C GLY A 98 -5.18 -9.49 10.10
N GLY A 99 -4.48 -8.97 11.12
CA GLY A 99 -4.85 -7.74 11.79
C GLY A 99 -6.09 -7.88 12.68
N GLU A 100 -6.73 -6.76 12.99
CA GLU A 100 -7.90 -6.70 13.87
C GLU A 100 -9.10 -6.08 13.13
N PRO A 101 -10.35 -6.52 13.42
CA PRO A 101 -11.54 -5.89 12.87
C PRO A 101 -11.56 -4.39 13.13
N ARG A 102 -12.05 -3.61 12.16
CA ARG A 102 -12.18 -2.14 12.29
C ARG A 102 -10.90 -1.44 12.74
N THR A 103 -9.77 -1.89 12.22
CA THR A 103 -8.46 -1.32 12.51
C THR A 103 -7.65 -1.21 11.22
N VAL A 104 -7.06 -0.05 10.97
CA VAL A 104 -6.19 0.19 9.82
C VAL A 104 -4.81 0.65 10.27
N SER A 105 -3.78 0.30 9.49
CA SER A 105 -2.42 0.81 9.70
C SER A 105 -2.34 2.31 9.40
N ILE A 106 -1.19 2.94 9.68
CA ILE A 106 -0.96 4.32 9.21
C ILE A 106 -0.63 4.26 7.71
N ALA A 107 -1.41 4.91 6.85
CA ALA A 107 -1.13 4.95 5.41
C ALA A 107 -0.06 6.01 5.06
N PRO A 108 1.05 5.65 4.38
CA PRO A 108 2.07 6.60 3.92
C PRO A 108 1.77 7.07 2.49
N ALA A 109 0.90 8.06 2.34
CA ALA A 109 0.31 8.42 1.04
C ALA A 109 1.37 8.89 0.00
N SER A 110 2.38 9.63 0.42
CA SER A 110 3.47 10.11 -0.45
C SER A 110 4.37 8.96 -0.91
N ALA A 111 4.67 8.01 -0.02
CA ALA A 111 5.46 6.82 -0.34
C ALA A 111 4.70 5.90 -1.29
N MET A 112 3.39 5.72 -1.05
CA MET A 112 2.50 4.98 -1.95
C MET A 112 2.43 5.61 -3.34
N LEU A 113 2.33 6.94 -3.42
CA LEU A 113 2.35 7.66 -4.70
C LEU A 113 3.67 7.49 -5.45
N ALA A 114 4.80 7.61 -4.74
CA ALA A 114 6.13 7.42 -5.30
C ALA A 114 6.32 6.00 -5.86
N ALA A 115 5.90 4.98 -5.09
CA ALA A 115 5.89 3.59 -5.54
C ALA A 115 5.01 3.38 -6.77
N LEU A 116 3.79 3.92 -6.77
CA LEU A 116 2.86 3.75 -7.89
C LEU A 116 3.41 4.35 -9.20
N LYS A 117 4.00 5.56 -9.12
CA LYS A 117 4.64 6.21 -10.27
C LYS A 117 5.84 5.42 -10.78
N GLU A 118 6.66 4.90 -9.87
CA GLU A 118 7.82 4.11 -10.23
C GLU A 118 7.41 2.75 -10.83
N LEU A 119 6.38 2.08 -10.29
CA LEU A 119 5.78 0.89 -10.89
C LEU A 119 5.31 1.18 -12.32
N LYS A 120 4.64 2.31 -12.56
CA LYS A 120 4.21 2.69 -13.92
C LYS A 120 5.41 2.82 -14.86
N ARG A 121 6.48 3.48 -14.43
CA ARG A 121 7.70 3.66 -15.22
C ARG A 121 8.39 2.32 -15.53
N GLN A 122 8.53 1.46 -14.53
CA GLN A 122 9.19 0.16 -14.66
C GLN A 122 8.36 -0.83 -15.45
N ARG A 123 7.03 -0.84 -15.26
CA ARG A 123 6.10 -1.61 -16.06
C ARG A 123 6.28 -1.32 -17.54
N ASP A 124 6.29 -0.03 -17.92
CA ASP A 124 6.41 0.38 -19.32
C ASP A 124 7.75 -0.06 -19.94
N ALA A 125 8.79 -0.23 -19.13
CA ALA A 125 10.13 -0.62 -19.59
C ALA A 125 10.39 -2.13 -19.57
N LEU A 126 9.89 -2.85 -18.56
CA LEU A 126 10.31 -4.22 -18.25
C LEU A 126 9.22 -5.27 -18.43
N CYS A 127 7.96 -4.90 -18.19
CA CYS A 127 6.85 -5.86 -18.14
C CYS A 127 5.53 -5.19 -18.59
N PRO A 128 5.42 -4.77 -19.87
CA PRO A 128 4.31 -3.97 -20.38
C PRO A 128 2.94 -4.67 -20.32
N GLU A 129 2.91 -5.98 -20.12
CA GLU A 129 1.70 -6.78 -19.97
C GLU A 129 0.97 -6.58 -18.62
N PHE A 130 1.63 -5.98 -17.63
CA PHE A 130 1.02 -5.71 -16.32
C PHE A 130 0.22 -4.41 -16.32
N GLU A 131 -0.89 -4.40 -15.58
CA GLU A 131 -1.57 -3.17 -15.21
C GLU A 131 -0.99 -2.61 -13.90
N VAL A 132 -0.98 -1.28 -13.75
CA VAL A 132 -0.53 -0.62 -12.52
C VAL A 132 -1.72 0.04 -11.85
N CYS A 133 -1.95 -0.26 -10.58
CA CYS A 133 -3.09 0.27 -9.85
C CYS A 133 -2.84 0.40 -8.34
N TYR A 134 -3.65 1.23 -7.69
CA TYR A 134 -3.88 1.05 -6.27
C TYR A 134 -4.84 -0.10 -6.01
N GLU A 135 -4.76 -0.65 -4.81
CA GLU A 135 -5.82 -1.47 -4.23
C GLU A 135 -6.47 -0.76 -3.04
N ALA A 136 -7.70 -1.17 -2.74
CA ALA A 136 -8.43 -0.77 -1.55
C ALA A 136 -7.65 -1.11 -0.28
N THR A 137 -7.93 -0.40 0.81
CA THR A 137 -7.45 -0.79 2.14
C THR A 137 -8.10 -2.11 2.55
N HIS A 138 -7.28 -3.14 2.72
CA HIS A 138 -7.72 -4.49 3.07
C HIS A 138 -6.61 -5.27 3.78
N HIS A 139 -7.03 -6.35 4.47
CA HIS A 139 -6.22 -7.33 5.19
C HIS A 139 -5.21 -6.77 6.21
N GLY A 140 -4.55 -7.66 6.95
CA GLY A 140 -3.52 -7.30 7.92
C GLY A 140 -2.13 -7.10 7.30
N PRO A 141 -1.15 -6.68 8.10
CA PRO A 141 -1.27 -6.39 9.52
C PRO A 141 -1.88 -4.99 9.77
N CYS A 142 -2.33 -4.78 11.00
CA CYS A 142 -2.76 -3.46 11.50
C CYS A 142 -1.66 -2.93 12.42
N LEU A 143 -0.83 -1.99 11.94
CA LEU A 143 0.38 -1.51 12.61
C LEU A 143 0.21 -0.08 13.08
N ASP A 144 0.80 0.27 14.23
CA ASP A 144 0.96 1.67 14.65
C ASP A 144 2.21 2.33 14.04
N ALA A 145 2.48 2.03 12.78
CA ALA A 145 3.57 2.60 11.99
C ALA A 145 3.12 2.80 10.54
N PRO A 146 3.71 3.78 9.80
CA PRO A 146 3.45 3.94 8.37
C PRO A 146 3.73 2.63 7.63
N SER A 147 2.73 2.11 6.90
CA SER A 147 2.79 0.78 6.32
C SER A 147 2.11 0.72 4.95
N MET A 148 2.75 0.05 4.00
CA MET A 148 2.22 -0.16 2.66
C MET A 148 2.63 -1.51 2.09
N PHE A 149 1.81 -2.03 1.19
CA PHE A 149 2.10 -3.17 0.35
C PHE A 149 2.49 -2.70 -1.06
N ILE A 150 3.42 -3.40 -1.67
CA ILE A 150 3.71 -3.34 -3.10
C ILE A 150 3.70 -4.78 -3.61
N GLU A 151 2.83 -5.08 -4.59
CA GLU A 151 2.50 -6.46 -4.91
C GLU A 151 2.62 -6.83 -6.39
N ILE A 152 2.93 -8.10 -6.65
CA ILE A 152 2.83 -8.72 -7.98
C ILE A 152 1.58 -9.60 -7.99
N GLY A 153 0.68 -9.33 -8.92
CA GLY A 153 -0.52 -10.10 -9.15
C GLY A 153 -0.55 -10.78 -10.52
N SER A 154 -1.39 -11.78 -10.72
CA SER A 154 -2.33 -12.33 -9.72
C SER A 154 -2.23 -13.84 -9.54
N ASP A 155 -1.22 -14.48 -10.13
CA ASP A 155 -0.97 -15.91 -10.00
C ASP A 155 0.53 -16.26 -10.07
N LEU A 156 0.83 -17.55 -9.84
CA LEU A 156 2.19 -18.06 -9.75
C LEU A 156 3.05 -17.79 -10.98
N GLU A 157 2.46 -17.75 -12.18
CA GLU A 157 3.20 -17.46 -13.41
C GLU A 157 3.73 -16.02 -13.35
N ARG A 158 2.88 -15.08 -12.94
CA ARG A 158 3.22 -13.66 -12.81
C ARG A 158 4.18 -13.43 -11.63
N TRP A 159 3.95 -14.08 -10.49
CA TRP A 159 4.79 -13.96 -9.29
C TRP A 159 6.26 -14.33 -9.53
N ARG A 160 6.53 -15.24 -10.48
CA ARG A 160 7.88 -15.70 -10.82
C ARG A 160 8.58 -14.84 -11.86
N GLN A 161 7.89 -13.88 -12.47
CA GLN A 161 8.51 -13.06 -13.51
C GLN A 161 9.55 -12.13 -12.90
N GLU A 162 10.80 -12.31 -13.29
CA GLU A 162 11.94 -11.54 -12.78
C GLU A 162 11.78 -10.04 -13.02
N ASN A 163 11.30 -9.64 -14.20
CA ASN A 163 11.04 -8.24 -14.54
C ASN A 163 10.03 -7.58 -13.58
N ALA A 164 8.99 -8.30 -13.16
CA ALA A 164 8.05 -7.82 -12.16
C ALA A 164 8.69 -7.69 -10.77
N GLY A 165 9.60 -8.60 -10.42
CA GLY A 165 10.42 -8.52 -9.20
C GLY A 165 11.27 -7.24 -9.16
N TYR A 166 11.98 -6.92 -10.24
CA TYR A 166 12.74 -5.67 -10.35
C TYR A 166 11.84 -4.43 -10.34
N ALA A 167 10.68 -4.48 -11.00
CA ALA A 167 9.72 -3.36 -10.95
C ALA A 167 9.28 -3.06 -9.50
N LEU A 168 8.96 -4.10 -8.71
CA LEU A 168 8.64 -3.94 -7.28
C LEU A 168 9.82 -3.40 -6.47
N ALA A 169 11.02 -3.95 -6.67
CA ALA A 169 12.21 -3.54 -5.93
C ALA A 169 12.54 -2.06 -6.17
N HIS A 170 12.45 -1.60 -7.41
CA HIS A 170 12.59 -0.18 -7.75
C HIS A 170 11.49 0.68 -7.10
N ALA A 171 10.24 0.23 -7.13
CA ALA A 171 9.14 0.94 -6.48
C ALA A 171 9.31 1.05 -4.96
N ALA A 172 9.83 -0.01 -4.31
CA ALA A 172 10.16 0.02 -2.90
C ALA A 172 11.27 1.05 -2.59
N LEU A 173 12.34 1.10 -3.40
CA LEU A 173 13.37 2.14 -3.25
C LEU A 173 12.82 3.56 -3.50
N ALA A 174 11.89 3.72 -4.45
CA ALA A 174 11.22 5.00 -4.66
C ALA A 174 10.37 5.42 -3.44
N ALA A 175 9.65 4.49 -2.81
CA ALA A 175 8.95 4.73 -1.56
C ALA A 175 9.90 5.10 -0.41
N VAL A 176 11.05 4.44 -0.29
CA VAL A 176 12.09 4.83 0.70
C VAL A 176 12.56 6.25 0.45
N LYS A 177 12.80 6.63 -0.81
CA LYS A 177 13.28 7.98 -1.18
C LYS A 177 12.22 9.07 -0.96
N ALA A 178 10.93 8.72 -0.93
CA ALA A 178 9.86 9.68 -0.85
C ALA A 178 10.01 10.63 0.36
N GLU A 179 9.84 11.91 0.08
CA GLU A 179 9.64 12.94 1.09
C GLU A 179 8.14 13.04 1.39
N THR A 180 7.81 13.39 2.62
CA THR A 180 6.41 13.54 3.04
C THR A 180 5.87 14.85 2.47
N GLU A 181 4.91 14.75 1.55
CA GLU A 181 4.18 15.90 0.99
C GLU A 181 3.27 16.53 2.07
N SER A 182 2.80 17.76 1.82
CA SER A 182 2.02 18.50 2.82
C SER A 182 0.62 17.93 3.08
N GLY A 183 0.07 17.11 2.19
CA GLY A 183 -1.31 16.61 2.30
C GLY A 183 -1.57 15.27 1.64
N ALA A 184 -2.57 14.55 2.14
CA ALA A 184 -3.07 13.28 1.60
C ALA A 184 -4.54 13.36 1.17
N ALA A 185 -4.92 12.43 0.29
CA ALA A 185 -6.28 12.12 -0.08
C ALA A 185 -6.76 10.80 0.55
N VAL A 186 -8.03 10.76 0.95
CA VAL A 186 -8.74 9.50 1.26
C VAL A 186 -9.81 9.25 0.19
N GLY A 187 -9.85 8.04 -0.35
CA GLY A 187 -10.80 7.64 -1.39
C GLY A 187 -11.99 6.89 -0.82
N LEU A 188 -13.23 7.26 -1.19
CA LEU A 188 -14.44 6.51 -0.85
C LEU A 188 -15.20 6.05 -2.10
N GLY A 189 -15.54 4.77 -2.13
CA GLY A 189 -16.30 4.14 -3.21
C GLY A 189 -15.41 3.44 -4.23
N GLY A 190 -16.04 2.95 -5.29
CA GLY A 190 -15.37 2.25 -6.39
C GLY A 190 -15.15 0.77 -6.12
N THR A 191 -14.38 0.12 -7.00
CA THR A 191 -14.00 -1.29 -6.90
C THR A 191 -12.72 -1.47 -6.10
N HIS A 192 -12.32 -2.72 -5.89
CA HIS A 192 -11.08 -3.09 -5.20
C HIS A 192 -9.82 -2.47 -5.82
N TYR A 193 -9.72 -2.42 -7.15
CA TYR A 193 -8.56 -1.89 -7.87
C TYR A 193 -8.55 -0.36 -8.07
N CYS A 194 -9.47 0.35 -7.40
CA CYS A 194 -9.47 1.81 -7.29
C CYS A 194 -9.11 2.60 -8.58
N PRO A 195 -9.69 2.30 -9.77
CA PRO A 195 -9.16 2.79 -11.05
C PRO A 195 -9.19 4.31 -11.19
N LYS A 196 -10.22 4.96 -10.62
CA LYS A 196 -10.31 6.44 -10.63
C LYS A 196 -9.24 7.07 -9.75
N PHE A 197 -8.96 6.50 -8.59
CA PHE A 197 -7.94 7.01 -7.66
C PHE A 197 -6.54 6.78 -8.23
N THR A 198 -6.27 5.61 -8.80
CA THR A 198 -5.05 5.33 -9.58
C THR A 198 -4.82 6.39 -10.66
N ARG A 199 -5.85 6.71 -11.46
CA ARG A 199 -5.75 7.72 -12.51
C ARG A 199 -5.42 9.10 -11.95
N LEU A 200 -6.12 9.55 -10.92
CA LEU A 200 -5.87 10.84 -10.27
C LEU A 200 -4.47 10.93 -9.67
N ALA A 201 -3.94 9.83 -9.12
CA ALA A 201 -2.59 9.76 -8.58
C ALA A 201 -1.53 9.85 -9.69
N LEU A 202 -1.69 9.12 -10.79
CA LEU A 202 -0.73 9.10 -11.88
C LEU A 202 -0.76 10.38 -12.73
N GLU A 203 -1.94 10.93 -13.02
CA GLU A 203 -2.11 12.14 -13.84
C GLU A 203 -1.96 13.42 -13.02
N GLY A 204 -2.57 13.46 -11.83
CA GLY A 204 -2.65 14.67 -10.99
C GLY A 204 -1.69 14.70 -9.82
N SER A 205 -0.89 13.64 -9.61
CA SER A 205 0.03 13.52 -8.47
C SER A 205 -0.66 13.63 -7.10
N LEU A 206 -1.92 13.20 -7.01
CA LEU A 206 -2.66 13.20 -5.74
C LEU A 206 -2.25 11.98 -4.87
N PRO A 207 -1.62 12.17 -3.69
CA PRO A 207 -1.21 11.07 -2.83
C PRO A 207 -2.40 10.49 -2.06
N PHE A 208 -2.81 9.26 -2.39
CA PHE A 208 -3.87 8.56 -1.68
C PHE A 208 -3.29 7.74 -0.53
N GLY A 209 -3.85 7.94 0.67
CA GLY A 209 -3.66 7.05 1.80
C GLY A 209 -4.69 5.93 1.77
N HIS A 210 -5.64 5.96 2.71
CA HIS A 210 -6.71 4.96 2.73
C HIS A 210 -7.72 5.11 1.59
N MET A 211 -8.15 3.96 1.04
CA MET A 211 -9.18 3.86 0.00
C MET A 211 -10.22 2.82 0.41
N LEU A 212 -11.46 3.25 0.65
CA LEU A 212 -12.55 2.39 1.12
C LEU A 212 -13.49 2.04 -0.03
N PRO A 213 -13.51 0.78 -0.51
CA PRO A 213 -14.27 0.38 -1.69
C PRO A 213 -15.76 0.30 -1.37
N LYS A 214 -16.60 0.37 -2.41
CA LYS A 214 -18.08 0.40 -2.31
C LYS A 214 -18.66 -0.63 -1.34
N HIS A 215 -18.20 -1.87 -1.44
CA HIS A 215 -18.74 -2.99 -0.67
C HIS A 215 -18.48 -2.86 0.84
N SER A 216 -17.44 -2.11 1.24
CA SER A 216 -17.04 -1.90 2.63
C SER A 216 -17.78 -0.73 3.31
N LEU A 217 -18.26 0.24 2.51
CA LEU A 217 -18.81 1.50 3.02
C LEU A 217 -20.02 1.32 3.94
N GLY A 218 -20.81 0.25 3.74
CA GLY A 218 -21.94 -0.06 4.61
C GLY A 218 -21.56 -0.28 6.09
N SER A 219 -20.30 -0.64 6.36
CA SER A 219 -19.76 -0.89 7.72
C SER A 219 -19.07 0.33 8.34
N VAL A 220 -18.81 1.38 7.56
CA VAL A 220 -18.07 2.58 8.00
C VAL A 220 -19.04 3.52 8.69
N ASP A 221 -18.95 3.76 9.99
CA ASP A 221 -19.72 4.80 10.69
C ASP A 221 -18.91 6.10 10.89
N ALA A 222 -19.52 7.13 11.48
CA ALA A 222 -18.85 8.43 11.67
C ALA A 222 -17.58 8.33 12.56
N PRO A 223 -17.60 7.62 13.71
CA PRO A 223 -16.37 7.42 14.49
C PRO A 223 -15.27 6.72 13.71
N PHE A 224 -15.58 5.65 12.97
CA PHE A 224 -14.59 4.93 12.20
C PHE A 224 -14.08 5.72 11.00
N LEU A 225 -14.93 6.51 10.36
CA LEU A 225 -14.49 7.43 9.31
C LEU A 225 -13.46 8.43 9.84
N ARG A 226 -13.70 9.04 11.00
CA ARG A 226 -12.72 9.93 11.65
C ARG A 226 -11.44 9.21 12.03
N TYR A 227 -11.54 7.97 12.52
CA TYR A 227 -10.40 7.12 12.78
C TYR A 227 -9.55 6.93 11.51
N VAL A 228 -10.16 6.46 10.40
CA VAL A 228 -9.44 6.26 9.12
C VAL A 228 -8.80 7.54 8.60
N LEU A 229 -9.49 8.69 8.72
CA LEU A 229 -8.91 9.98 8.32
C LEU A 229 -7.69 10.36 9.16
N GLY A 230 -7.66 10.00 10.45
CA GLY A 230 -6.52 10.22 11.34
C GLY A 230 -5.39 9.20 11.22
N ARG A 231 -5.54 8.14 10.41
CA ARG A 231 -4.56 7.06 10.23
C ARG A 231 -3.76 7.21 8.94
N ASN A 232 -3.28 8.42 8.68
CA ASN A 232 -2.40 8.73 7.55
C ASN A 232 -1.13 9.40 8.09
N ALA A 233 0.01 9.16 7.45
CA ALA A 233 1.27 9.81 7.84
C ALA A 233 1.23 11.32 7.54
N GLU A 234 0.57 11.69 6.44
CA GLU A 234 0.26 13.05 6.05
C GLU A 234 -1.11 13.50 6.58
N THR A 235 -1.30 14.82 6.71
CA THR A 235 -2.63 15.38 7.03
C THR A 235 -3.57 15.17 5.85
N VAL A 236 -4.75 14.60 6.09
CA VAL A 236 -5.76 14.47 5.03
C VAL A 236 -6.37 15.84 4.73
N GLU A 237 -6.21 16.30 3.49
CA GLU A 237 -6.73 17.60 3.03
C GLU A 237 -7.98 17.44 2.16
N VAL A 238 -8.12 16.29 1.50
CA VAL A 238 -9.22 16.03 0.58
C VAL A 238 -9.78 14.61 0.75
N VAL A 239 -11.10 14.49 0.68
CA VAL A 239 -11.77 13.20 0.52
C VAL A 239 -12.36 13.13 -0.88
N VAL A 240 -11.89 12.17 -1.66
CA VAL A 240 -12.31 11.94 -3.03
C VAL A 240 -13.39 10.86 -3.05
N LEU A 241 -14.56 11.22 -3.58
CA LEU A 241 -15.73 10.38 -3.64
C LEU A 241 -15.89 9.85 -5.07
N ASP A 242 -15.70 8.55 -5.28
CA ASP A 242 -16.20 7.90 -6.50
C ASP A 242 -17.73 7.90 -6.44
N TRP A 243 -18.34 8.94 -7.01
CA TRP A 243 -19.75 9.22 -6.79
C TRP A 243 -20.62 8.12 -7.37
N LYS A 244 -20.24 7.54 -8.51
CA LYS A 244 -20.96 6.39 -9.09
C LYS A 244 -20.62 5.09 -8.37
N GLY A 245 -19.44 5.01 -7.77
CA GLY A 245 -18.95 3.93 -6.92
C GLY A 245 -19.50 3.92 -5.50
N MET A 246 -20.42 4.81 -5.11
CA MET A 246 -21.08 4.81 -3.80
C MET A 246 -22.58 4.54 -3.92
N SER A 247 -23.17 3.83 -2.95
CA SER A 247 -24.64 3.68 -2.89
C SER A 247 -25.31 4.98 -2.43
N GLY A 248 -26.59 5.17 -2.79
CA GLY A 248 -27.36 6.33 -2.30
C GLY A 248 -27.43 6.40 -0.77
N ARG A 249 -27.52 5.23 -0.11
CA ARG A 249 -27.52 5.10 1.35
C ARG A 249 -26.19 5.57 1.95
N ASP A 250 -25.07 5.15 1.38
CA ASP A 250 -23.75 5.52 1.90
C ASP A 250 -23.47 7.01 1.71
N LYS A 251 -23.88 7.60 0.58
CA LYS A 251 -23.77 9.05 0.34
C LYS A 251 -24.53 9.85 1.39
N ALA A 252 -25.81 9.49 1.61
CA ALA A 252 -26.66 10.18 2.57
C ALA A 252 -26.13 10.12 4.01
N ARG A 253 -25.36 9.07 4.33
CA ARG A 253 -24.83 8.83 5.68
C ARG A 253 -23.43 9.40 5.90
N LEU A 254 -22.56 9.33 4.90
CA LEU A 254 -21.14 9.69 5.05
C LEU A 254 -20.84 11.14 4.63
N VAL A 255 -21.50 11.66 3.59
CA VAL A 255 -21.20 13.02 3.07
C VAL A 255 -21.48 14.10 4.12
N PRO A 256 -22.62 14.09 4.84
CA PRO A 256 -22.87 15.10 5.88
C PRO A 256 -21.86 15.04 7.04
N GLU A 257 -21.32 13.85 7.35
CA GLU A 257 -20.30 13.70 8.37
C GLU A 257 -18.97 14.30 7.93
N LEU A 258 -18.61 14.14 6.65
CA LEU A 258 -17.40 14.74 6.09
C LEU A 258 -17.50 16.27 5.98
N GLU A 259 -18.66 16.79 5.60
CA GLU A 259 -18.89 18.25 5.52
C GLU A 259 -18.70 18.93 6.88
N LYS A 260 -19.07 18.26 7.98
CA LYS A 260 -18.83 18.75 9.35
C LYS A 260 -17.35 18.82 9.74
N LEU A 261 -16.48 18.08 9.06
CA LEU A 261 -15.04 18.04 9.35
C LEU A 261 -14.25 19.15 8.66
N GLY A 262 -14.89 19.95 7.80
CA GLY A 262 -14.23 21.05 7.09
C GLY A 262 -13.20 20.60 6.03
N LEU A 263 -13.21 19.33 5.65
CA LEU A 263 -12.34 18.77 4.63
C LEU A 263 -12.84 19.11 3.22
N ARG A 264 -11.91 19.28 2.27
CA ARG A 264 -12.28 19.46 0.85
C ARG A 264 -12.89 18.15 0.32
N LEU A 265 -14.05 18.25 -0.33
CA LEU A 265 -14.71 17.10 -0.96
C LEU A 265 -14.65 17.21 -2.48
N GLU A 266 -14.14 16.17 -3.13
CA GLU A 266 -14.04 16.09 -4.58
C GLU A 266 -14.83 14.90 -5.09
N ARG A 267 -15.64 15.07 -6.15
CA ARG A 267 -16.49 14.01 -6.71
C ARG A 267 -15.96 13.60 -8.07
N VAL A 268 -15.82 12.29 -8.29
CA VAL A 268 -15.30 11.70 -9.54
C VAL A 268 -16.12 10.52 -10.05
#